data_AF-A0A836T5L3-F1
#
_entry.id   AF-A0A836T5L3-F1
#
_cell.length_a   1.000
_cell.length_b   1.000
_cell.length_c   1.000
_cell.angle_alpha   90.00
_cell.angle_beta   90.00
_cell.angle_gamma   90.00
#
_symmetry.space_group_name_H-M   'P 1'
#
loop_
_entity.id
_entity.type
_entity.pdbx_description
1 polymer ?
#
loop_
_entity_poly.entity_id
_entity_poly.type
_entity_poly.pdbx_seq_one_letter_code
_entity_poly.pdbx_strand_id
1 'polypeptide(L)' 'ESVDAVILFDEDTPIKLINVIKPNVIAKGSDYTADEVVGGKEVKSWGGEIALINLVEGRSTSNIIQKLNG' A
#
# COMPACT_ATOMS: atom_id res chain seq x y z
N GLU A 1 10.30 3.70 15.48
CA GLU A 1 10.22 2.42 14.75
C GLU A 1 8.74 2.08 14.64
N SER A 2 8.24 1.73 13.44
CA SER A 2 6.79 1.66 13.17
C SER A 2 6.36 0.37 12.44
N VAL A 3 7.23 -0.64 12.40
CA VAL A 3 6.99 -1.91 11.69
C VAL A 3 7.18 -3.06 12.67
N ASP A 4 6.12 -3.81 12.95
CA ASP A 4 6.15 -4.96 13.86
C ASP A 4 6.44 -6.29 13.14
N ALA A 5 6.06 -6.39 11.85
CA ALA A 5 6.22 -7.60 11.06
C ALA A 5 6.37 -7.31 9.56
N VAL A 6 7.07 -8.22 8.87
CA VAL A 6 7.22 -8.22 7.40
C VAL A 6 6.89 -9.62 6.89
N ILE A 7 6.05 -9.70 5.87
CA ILE A 7 5.63 -10.96 5.25
C ILE A 7 5.93 -10.89 3.75
N LEU A 8 6.64 -11.90 3.25
CA LEU A 8 6.93 -12.05 1.82
C LEU A 8 5.77 -12.79 1.13
N PHE A 9 5.49 -12.43 -0.12
CA PHE A 9 4.54 -13.10 -1.00
C PHE A 9 5.10 -13.10 -2.42
N ASP A 10 4.83 -14.17 -3.17
CA ASP A 10 5.41 -14.39 -4.51
C ASP A 10 4.44 -14.04 -5.64
N GLU A 11 3.15 -13.81 -5.33
CA GLU A 11 2.16 -13.43 -6.32
C GLU A 11 2.29 -11.97 -6.79
N ASP A 12 1.83 -11.71 -8.02
CA ASP A 12 1.77 -10.36 -8.61
C ASP A 12 1.00 -9.35 -7.74
N THR A 13 0.06 -9.83 -6.94
CA THR A 13 -0.73 -9.00 -6.03
C THR A 13 -0.86 -9.68 -4.66
N PRO A 14 -0.89 -8.91 -3.55
CA PRO A 14 -1.01 -9.46 -2.20
C PRO A 14 -2.44 -9.97 -1.87
N ILE A 15 -3.33 -10.12 -2.84
CA ILE A 15 -4.76 -10.35 -2.60
C ILE A 15 -5.03 -11.62 -1.77
N LYS A 16 -4.28 -12.70 -2.02
CA LYS A 16 -4.41 -13.93 -1.25
C LYS A 16 -3.99 -13.70 0.21
N LEU A 17 -2.87 -13.00 0.41
CA LEU A 17 -2.37 -12.67 1.75
C LEU A 17 -3.37 -11.78 2.51
N ILE A 18 -3.94 -10.78 1.84
CA ILE A 18 -4.98 -9.91 2.41
C ILE A 18 -6.19 -10.72 2.85
N ASN A 19 -6.65 -11.69 2.04
CA ASN A 19 -7.79 -12.55 2.39
C ASN A 19 -7.50 -13.50 3.56
N VAL A 20 -6.24 -13.89 3.77
CA VAL A 20 -5.81 -14.72 4.90
C VAL A 20 -5.71 -13.89 6.18
N ILE A 21 -5.05 -12.73 6.13
CA ILE A 21 -4.83 -11.87 7.29
C ILE A 21 -6.10 -11.11 7.70
N LYS A 22 -6.95 -10.74 6.73
CA LYS A 22 -8.13 -9.91 6.90
C LYS A 22 -7.83 -8.63 7.70
N PRO A 23 -6.95 -7.74 7.19
CA PRO A 23 -6.58 -6.53 7.90
C PRO A 23 -7.81 -5.63 8.15
N ASN A 24 -7.78 -4.86 9.24
CA ASN A 24 -8.78 -3.83 9.48
C ASN A 24 -8.51 -2.56 8.65
N VAL A 25 -7.26 -2.29 8.30
CA VAL A 25 -6.85 -1.10 7.56
C VAL A 25 -5.83 -1.50 6.48
N ILE A 26 -6.01 -0.99 5.25
CA ILE A 26 -4.98 -1.01 4.21
C ILE A 26 -4.50 0.43 3.98
N ALA A 27 -3.21 0.68 4.17
CA ALA A 27 -2.58 1.97 3.91
C ALA A 27 -1.90 2.00 2.54
N LYS A 28 -2.19 3.02 1.73
CA LYS A 28 -1.56 3.26 0.41
C LYS A 28 -1.29 4.74 0.21
N GLY A 29 -0.32 5.09 -0.63
CA GLY A 29 -0.08 6.49 -1.02
C GLY A 29 -1.31 7.10 -1.71
N SER A 30 -1.48 8.43 -1.60
CA SER A 30 -2.58 9.21 -2.16
C SER A 30 -2.66 9.21 -3.69
N ASP A 31 -1.69 8.61 -4.37
CA ASP A 31 -1.64 8.49 -5.83
C ASP A 31 -2.65 7.45 -6.36
N TYR A 32 -3.29 6.71 -5.47
CA TYR A 32 -4.31 5.72 -5.77
C TYR A 32 -5.68 6.24 -5.36
N THR A 33 -6.69 5.98 -6.19
CA THR A 33 -8.09 6.02 -5.76
C THR A 33 -8.42 4.79 -4.92
N ALA A 34 -9.42 4.90 -4.04
CA ALA A 34 -9.82 3.80 -3.16
C ALA A 34 -10.23 2.52 -3.93
N ASP A 35 -10.65 2.66 -5.19
CA ASP A 35 -11.06 1.54 -6.04
C ASP A 35 -9.89 0.89 -6.80
N GLU A 36 -8.73 1.54 -6.86
CA GLU A 36 -7.49 1.02 -7.44
C GLU A 36 -6.64 0.24 -6.42
N VAL A 37 -6.98 0.31 -5.13
CA VAL A 37 -6.27 -0.41 -4.08
C VAL A 37 -6.64 -1.89 -4.12
N VAL A 38 -5.66 -2.73 -4.44
CA VAL A 38 -5.77 -4.19 -4.32
C VAL A 38 -6.17 -4.56 -2.90
N GLY A 39 -7.22 -5.38 -2.75
CA GLY A 39 -7.76 -5.76 -1.44
C GLY A 39 -8.77 -4.75 -0.87
N GLY A 40 -9.04 -3.65 -1.57
CA GLY A 40 -9.94 -2.60 -1.10
C GLY A 40 -11.40 -3.04 -1.02
N LYS A 41 -11.87 -3.89 -1.94
CA LYS A 41 -13.24 -4.45 -1.88
C LYS A 41 -13.37 -5.46 -0.75
N GLU A 42 -12.33 -6.26 -0.58
CA GLU A 42 -12.21 -7.30 0.43
C GLU A 42 -12.22 -6.65 1.82
N VAL A 43 -11.36 -5.65 2.07
CA VAL A 43 -11.30 -4.93 3.35
C VAL A 43 -12.63 -4.30 3.73
N LYS A 44 -13.31 -3.66 2.77
CA LYS A 44 -14.64 -3.07 2.97
C LYS A 44 -15.70 -4.14 3.26
N SER A 45 -15.59 -5.33 2.67
CA SER A 45 -16.59 -6.41 2.83
C SER A 45 -16.69 -6.94 4.26
N TRP A 46 -15.62 -6.81 5.06
CA TRP A 46 -15.61 -7.17 6.49
C TRP A 46 -15.52 -5.95 7.41
N GLY A 47 -15.85 -4.76 6.92
CA GLY A 47 -15.95 -3.54 7.72
C GLY A 47 -14.63 -2.84 8.03
N GLY A 48 -13.54 -3.18 7.32
CA GLY A 48 -12.29 -2.43 7.37
C GLY A 48 -12.27 -1.24 6.41
N GLU A 49 -11.16 -0.51 6.41
CA GLU A 49 -11.01 0.76 5.69
C GLU A 49 -9.71 0.86 4.88
N ILE A 50 -9.69 1.84 3.97
CA ILE A 50 -8.52 2.18 3.16
C ILE A 50 -8.04 3.56 3.60
N ALA A 51 -6.80 3.64 4.08
CA ALA A 51 -6.14 4.89 4.44
C ALA A 51 -5.25 5.36 3.28
N LEU A 52 -5.68 6.41 2.59
CA LEU A 52 -4.86 7.07 1.56
C LEU A 52 -3.99 8.14 2.23
N ILE A 53 -2.68 7.94 2.19
CA ILE A 53 -1.70 8.77 2.89
C ILE A 53 -1.04 9.72 1.88
N ASN A 54 -1.05 11.02 2.19
CA ASN A 54 -0.37 12.02 1.37
C ASN A 54 1.11 11.68 1.20
N LEU A 55 1.58 11.70 -0.05
CA LEU A 55 3.00 11.59 -0.32
C LEU A 55 3.77 12.78 0.27
N VAL A 56 4.97 12.52 0.76
CA VAL A 56 5.91 13.57 1.18
C VAL A 56 6.62 14.10 -0.06
N GLU A 57 6.40 15.37 -0.39
CA GLU A 57 7.06 16.03 -1.52
C GLU A 57 8.59 15.88 -1.47
N GLY A 58 9.20 15.65 -2.64
CA GLY A 58 10.65 15.49 -2.77
C GLY A 58 11.18 14.07 -2.47
N ARG A 59 10.35 13.15 -1.96
CA ARG A 59 10.72 11.74 -1.70
C ARG A 59 10.12 10.80 -2.75
N SER A 60 10.60 10.91 -3.99
CA SER A 60 10.28 9.97 -5.06
C SER A 60 11.56 9.27 -5.51
N THR A 61 11.48 7.96 -5.77
CA THR A 61 12.58 7.19 -6.36
C THR A 61 13.04 7.83 -7.68
N SER A 62 12.11 8.40 -8.45
CA SER A 62 12.42 9.16 -9.68
C SER A 62 13.29 10.38 -9.39
N ASN A 63 13.01 11.12 -8.31
CA ASN A 63 13.81 12.28 -7.90
C ASN A 63 15.20 11.86 -7.41
N ILE A 64 15.32 10.70 -6.77
CA ILE A 64 16.62 10.13 -6.38
C ILE A 64 17.42 9.77 -7.62
N ILE A 65 16.82 9.11 -8.61
CA ILE A 65 17.47 8.74 -9.87
C ILE A 65 17.91 9.99 -10.65
N GLN A 66 17.06 11.03 -10.74
CA GLN A 66 17.42 12.29 -11.39
C GLN A 66 18.63 12.96 -10.72
N LYS A 67 18.72 12.93 -9.38
CA LYS A 67 19.87 13.48 -8.64
C LYS A 67 21.17 12.71 -8.86
N LEU A 68 21.09 11.41 -9.19
CA LEU A 68 22.27 10.58 -9.49
C LEU A 68 22.78 10.78 -10.92
N ASN A 69 21.91 11.22 -11.84
CA ASN A 69 22.23 11.41 -13.25
C ASN A 69 22.58 12.88 -13.60
N GLY A 70 22.69 13.77 -12.60
CA GLY A 70 23.03 15.18 -12.75
C GLY A 70 24.42 15.52 -12.25
#